data_AF-A0A818YFE8-F1
#
_entry.id   AF-A0A818YFE8-F1
#
_cell.length_a   1.000
_cell.length_b   1.000
_cell.length_c   1.000
_cell.angle_alpha   90.00
_cell.angle_beta   90.00
_cell.angle_gamma   90.00
#
_symmetry.space_group_name_H-M   'P 1'
#
loop_
_entity.id
_entity.type
_entity.pdbx_description
1 polymer ?
#
loop_
_entity_poly.entity_id
_entity_poly.type
_entity_poly.pdbx_seq_one_letter_code
_entity_poly.pdbx_strand_id
1 'polypeptide(L)'
;EGWLVFEPNYRGSTGYGDQFLSEIRAKPLSRPGKDILCGVDRLIKDGIADPYKLAVGGFSYGGFLTNWLITQTKRFNVALSAAGAVDFTST
;
A
#
# COMPACT_ATOMS: atom_id res chain seq x y z
N GLU A 1 -14.18 13.09 16.06
CA GLU A 1 -12.81 12.58 15.82
C GLU A 1 -12.93 11.23 15.12
N GLY A 2 -12.10 10.96 14.12
CA GLY A 2 -12.18 9.74 13.35
C GLY A 2 -11.08 9.66 12.30
N TRP A 3 -10.87 8.46 11.77
CA TRP A 3 -9.92 8.21 10.70
C TRP A 3 -10.65 8.07 9.37
N LEU A 4 -10.12 8.70 8.33
CA LEU A 4 -10.40 8.26 6.96
C LEU A 4 -9.62 6.96 6.73
N VAL A 5 -10.32 5.88 6.38
CA VAL A 5 -9.71 4.60 6.04
C VAL A 5 -9.74 4.43 4.53
N PHE A 6 -8.57 4.19 3.93
CA PHE A 6 -8.41 3.98 2.49
C PHE A 6 -7.86 2.58 2.23
N GLU A 7 -8.70 1.70 1.67
CA GLU A 7 -8.38 0.31 1.36
C GLU A 7 -8.55 0.04 -0.15
N PRO A 8 -7.60 0.47 -1.00
CA PRO A 8 -7.71 0.30 -2.43
C PRO A 8 -7.47 -1.13 -2.87
N ASN A 9 -8.22 -1.57 -3.89
CA ASN A 9 -7.81 -2.68 -4.72
C ASN A 9 -6.76 -2.21 -5.73
N TYR A 10 -5.50 -2.49 -5.43
CA TYR A 10 -4.37 -2.24 -6.32
C TYR A 10 -4.25 -3.33 -7.39
N ARG A 11 -3.48 -3.08 -8.45
CA ARG A 11 -3.16 -4.12 -9.43
C ARG A 11 -2.63 -5.35 -8.70
N GLY A 12 -3.08 -6.54 -9.09
CA GLY A 12 -2.82 -7.78 -8.37
C GLY A 12 -3.95 -8.23 -7.43
N SER A 13 -4.93 -7.37 -7.11
CA SER A 13 -6.15 -7.80 -6.42
C SER A 13 -7.02 -8.68 -7.32
N THR A 14 -7.78 -9.58 -6.69
CA THR A 14 -8.74 -10.46 -7.37
C THR A 14 -10.04 -9.73 -7.71
N GLY A 15 -10.85 -10.30 -8.60
CA GLY A 15 -12.16 -9.74 -8.98
C GLY A 15 -12.17 -8.77 -10.16
N TYR A 16 -11.02 -8.47 -10.77
CA TYR A 16 -10.87 -7.50 -11.86
C TYR A 16 -10.32 -8.12 -13.18
N GLY A 17 -10.34 -9.45 -13.28
CA GLY A 17 -9.86 -10.21 -14.43
C GLY A 17 -8.36 -10.54 -14.42
N ASP A 18 -7.98 -11.51 -15.25
CA ASP A 18 -6.63 -12.11 -15.25
C ASP A 18 -5.52 -11.12 -15.58
N GLN A 19 -5.82 -10.16 -16.46
CA GLN A 19 -4.86 -9.10 -16.79
C GLN A 19 -4.52 -8.28 -15.53
N PHE A 20 -5.53 -7.77 -14.81
CA PHE A 20 -5.32 -6.97 -13.61
C PHE A 20 -4.61 -7.76 -12.50
N LEU A 21 -4.97 -9.03 -12.33
CA LEU A 21 -4.34 -9.95 -11.39
C LEU A 21 -2.86 -10.21 -11.72
N SER A 22 -2.52 -10.41 -13.00
CA SER A 22 -1.17 -10.78 -13.43
C SER A 22 -0.18 -9.62 -13.49
N GLU A 23 -0.66 -8.37 -13.49
CA GLU A 23 0.20 -7.18 -13.63
C GLU A 23 1.24 -6.98 -12.51
N ILE A 24 1.10 -7.64 -11.35
CA ILE A 24 2.07 -7.57 -10.26
C ILE A 24 3.22 -8.55 -10.36
N ARG A 25 3.12 -9.62 -11.16
CA ARG A 25 4.05 -10.76 -11.09
C ARG A 25 5.53 -10.37 -11.19
N ALA A 26 5.85 -9.46 -12.10
CA ALA A 26 7.23 -8.99 -12.29
C ALA A 26 7.70 -8.00 -11.22
N LYS A 27 6.77 -7.36 -10.51
CA LYS A 27 7.03 -6.26 -9.56
C LYS A 27 6.08 -6.34 -8.35
N PRO A 28 6.17 -7.40 -7.53
CA PRO A 28 5.15 -7.74 -6.55
C PRO A 28 4.99 -6.73 -5.42
N LEU A 29 5.97 -5.88 -5.11
CA LEU A 29 5.77 -4.81 -4.10
C LEU A 29 5.66 -3.43 -4.74
N SER A 30 6.52 -3.15 -5.73
CA SER A 30 6.59 -1.80 -6.30
C SER A 30 5.41 -1.45 -7.20
N ARG A 31 4.73 -2.43 -7.80
CA ARG A 31 3.51 -2.19 -8.59
C ARG A 31 2.32 -1.83 -7.69
N PRO A 32 1.89 -2.69 -6.74
CA PRO A 32 0.79 -2.35 -5.85
C PRO A 32 1.11 -1.16 -4.94
N GLY A 33 2.35 -1.03 -4.46
CA GLY A 33 2.76 0.10 -3.64
C GLY A 33 2.64 1.46 -4.36
N LYS A 34 2.92 1.52 -5.67
CA LYS A 34 2.69 2.73 -6.48
C LYS A 34 1.22 3.06 -6.66
N ASP A 35 0.37 2.04 -6.82
CA ASP A 35 -1.08 2.23 -6.91
C ASP A 35 -1.64 2.80 -5.61
N ILE A 36 -1.18 2.29 -4.47
CA ILE A 36 -1.53 2.80 -3.13
C ILE A 36 -1.10 4.27 -3.01
N LEU A 37 0.15 4.61 -3.32
CA LEU A 37 0.65 5.99 -3.22
C LEU A 37 -0.10 6.94 -4.15
N CYS A 38 -0.45 6.51 -5.37
CA CYS A 38 -1.26 7.29 -6.29
C CYS A 38 -2.65 7.60 -5.71
N GLY A 39 -3.29 6.62 -5.06
CA GLY A 39 -4.55 6.83 -4.35
C GLY A 39 -4.43 7.81 -3.19
N VAL A 40 -3.38 7.70 -2.36
CA VAL A 40 -3.16 8.64 -1.25
C VAL A 40 -2.86 10.06 -1.79
N ASP A 41 -2.08 10.19 -2.86
CA ASP A 41 -1.84 11.49 -3.52
C ASP A 41 -3.13 12.11 -4.02
N ARG A 42 -4.03 11.29 -4.57
CA ARG A 42 -5.34 11.77 -5.01
C ARG A 42 -6.19 12.27 -3.85
N LEU A 43 -6.24 11.53 -2.75
CA LEU A 43 -6.98 11.93 -1.55
C LEU A 43 -6.46 13.23 -0.92
N ILE A 44 -5.14 13.43 -0.92
CA ILE A 44 -4.53 14.69 -0.45
C ILE A 44 -4.90 15.83 -1.41
N LYS A 45 -4.76 15.61 -2.72
CA LYS A 45 -5.08 16.62 -3.74
C LYS A 45 -6.54 17.07 -3.67
N ASP A 46 -7.45 16.14 -3.43
CA ASP A 46 -8.88 16.41 -3.34
C ASP A 46 -9.29 17.00 -1.97
N GLY A 47 -8.34 17.23 -1.05
CA GLY A 47 -8.58 17.82 0.26
C GLY A 47 -9.24 16.87 1.28
N ILE A 48 -9.27 15.57 0.98
CA ILE A 48 -9.91 14.54 1.80
C ILE A 48 -8.96 14.06 2.91
N ALA A 49 -7.66 13.96 2.60
CA ALA A 49 -6.63 13.54 3.55
C ALA A 49 -5.66 14.68 3.90
N ASP A 50 -5.34 14.81 5.19
CA ASP A 50 -4.32 15.75 5.69
C ASP A 50 -2.91 15.16 5.45
N PRO A 51 -2.05 15.81 4.64
CA PRO A 51 -0.72 15.29 4.31
C PRO A 51 0.21 15.16 5.52
N TYR A 52 -0.10 15.83 6.65
CA TYR A 52 0.68 15.76 7.88
C TYR A 52 0.14 14.74 8.89
N LYS A 53 -0.96 14.05 8.58
CA LYS A 53 -1.61 13.06 9.47
C LYS A 53 -1.87 11.74 8.73
N LEU A 54 -0.82 11.18 8.14
CA LEU A 54 -0.91 9.90 7.43
C LEU A 54 -0.33 8.76 8.26
N ALA A 55 -1.03 7.63 8.26
CA ALA A 55 -0.56 6.35 8.78
C ALA A 55 -0.77 5.27 7.71
N VAL A 56 0.05 4.22 7.76
CA VAL A 56 -0.05 3.05 6.89
C VAL A 56 0.03 1.77 7.71
N GLY A 57 -0.68 0.73 7.30
CA GLY A 57 -0.52 -0.57 7.95
C GLY A 57 -1.17 -1.71 7.20
N GLY A 58 -0.78 -2.93 7.56
CA GLY A 58 -1.35 -4.13 6.99
C GLY A 58 -0.85 -5.42 7.66
N PHE A 59 -1.57 -6.51 7.38
CA PHE A 59 -1.26 -7.86 7.85
C PHE A 59 -0.79 -8.75 6.69
N SER A 60 0.11 -9.70 6.96
CA SER A 60 0.65 -10.64 5.98
C SER A 60 1.26 -9.91 4.77
N TYR A 61 0.77 -10.14 3.54
CA TYR A 61 1.22 -9.40 2.37
C TYR A 61 1.06 -7.87 2.51
N GLY A 62 0.04 -7.41 3.24
CA GLY A 62 -0.13 -5.99 3.60
C GLY A 62 0.98 -5.48 4.54
N GLY A 63 1.51 -6.33 5.41
CA GLY A 63 2.70 -6.02 6.20
C GLY A 63 3.95 -5.91 5.33
N PHE A 64 4.10 -6.80 4.35
CA PHE A 64 5.21 -6.71 3.38
C PHE A 64 5.14 -5.43 2.54
N LEU A 65 3.95 -5.05 2.09
CA LEU A 65 3.71 -3.77 1.41
C LEU A 65 3.97 -2.57 2.33
N THR A 66 3.59 -2.65 3.60
CA THR A 66 3.89 -1.59 4.59
C THR A 66 5.39 -1.40 4.73
N ASN A 67 6.15 -2.49 4.86
CA ASN A 67 7.62 -2.47 4.91
C ASN A 67 8.20 -1.82 3.65
N TRP A 68 7.69 -2.17 2.46
CA TRP A 68 8.14 -1.56 1.22
C TRP A 68 7.82 -0.07 1.16
N LEU A 69 6.57 0.33 1.43
CA LEU A 69 6.10 1.71 1.30
C LEU A 69 6.95 2.72 2.10
N ILE A 70 7.29 2.38 3.36
CA ILE A 70 8.07 3.29 4.22
C ILE A 70 9.53 3.45 3.80
N THR A 71 10.05 2.57 2.94
CA THR A 71 11.39 2.75 2.35
C THR A 71 11.38 3.68 1.13
N GLN A 72 10.20 3.95 0.55
CA GLN A 72 10.06 4.77 -0.66
C GLN A 72 9.66 6.22 -0.35
N THR A 73 9.15 6.50 0.84
CA THR A 73 8.64 7.83 1.23
C THR A 73 8.68 8.02 2.74
N LYS A 74 8.72 9.29 3.17
CA LYS A 74 8.69 9.70 4.59
C LYS A 74 7.36 10.33 5.02
N ARG A 75 6.33 10.28 4.17
CA ARG A 75 5.03 10.95 4.40
C ARG A 75 4.16 10.31 5.48
N PHE A 76 4.44 9.06 5.87
CA PHE A 76 3.68 8.36 6.90
C PHE A 76 4.35 8.57 8.25
N ASN A 77 3.59 9.07 9.22
CA ASN A 77 4.08 9.30 10.58
C ASN A 77 4.13 8.00 11.39
N VAL A 78 3.28 7.03 11.04
CA VAL A 78 3.17 5.73 11.71
C VAL A 78 3.03 4.63 10.65
N ALA A 79 3.71 3.51 10.90
CA ALA A 79 3.63 2.32 10.06
C ALA A 79 3.41 1.07 10.93
N LEU A 80 2.35 0.30 10.64
CA LEU A 80 2.04 -0.95 11.33
C LEU A 80 2.22 -2.13 10.38
N SER A 81 3.30 -2.88 10.57
CA SER A 81 3.57 -4.11 9.83
C SER A 81 3.33 -5.31 10.72
N ALA A 82 2.31 -6.12 10.40
CA ALA A 82 1.96 -7.31 11.14
C ALA A 82 2.12 -8.56 10.27
N ALA A 83 2.84 -9.57 10.75
CA ALA A 83 3.15 -10.82 10.01
C ALA A 83 3.67 -10.57 8.57
N GLY A 84 4.32 -9.42 8.33
CA GLY A 84 4.84 -9.04 7.03
C GLY A 84 6.16 -9.71 6.74
N ALA A 85 6.29 -10.34 5.57
CA ALA A 85 7.59 -10.79 5.09
C ALA A 85 8.55 -9.60 4.98
N VAL A 86 9.84 -9.87 5.20
CA VAL A 86 10.94 -8.90 5.04
C VAL A 86 11.91 -9.30 3.92
N ASP A 87 11.75 -10.52 3.40
CA ASP A 87 12.53 -11.09 2.33
C ASP A 87 11.64 -12.02 1.47
N PHE A 88 11.91 -12.07 0.17
CA PHE A 88 11.23 -12.96 -0.77
C PHE A 88 11.79 -14.38 -0.78
N THR A 89 13.03 -14.59 -0.32
CA THR A 89 13.69 -15.90 -0.44
C THR A 89 13.49 -16.81 0.76
N SER A 90 12.98 -16.26 1.86
CA SER A 90 12.82 -16.97 3.14
C SER A 90 11.44 -17.63 3.34
N THR A 91 10.67 -17.85 2.27
CA THR A 91 9.38 -18.56 2.29
C THR A 91 9.47 -19.94 1.69
#